data_AF-A0A847JCS1-F1
#
_entry.id   AF-A0A847JCS1-F1
#
_cell.length_a   1.000
_cell.length_b   1.000
_cell.length_c   1.000
_cell.angle_alpha   90.00
_cell.angle_beta   90.00
_cell.angle_gamma   90.00
#
_symmetry.space_group_name_H-M   'P 1'
#
loop_
_entity.id
_entity.type
_entity.pdbx_description
1 polymer ?
#
loop_
_entity_poly.entity_id
_entity_poly.type
_entity_poly.pdbx_seq_one_letter_code
_entity_poly.pdbx_strand_id
1 'polypeptide(L)'
;TRIKICGVTALDNALACAEAGADLLGFNFYARSPRCVTLEAARAMAEGAGSAEGREGAQAGDGEEDPLGRPRRSRSLDGARVGIPETIDVERARRILDDIRRRLGDPTRPSEERDYLDRLLEID
;
A
#
# COMPACT_ATOMS: atom_id res chain seq x y z
N THR A 1 14.50 0.49 10.83
CA THR A 1 13.36 -0.30 10.35
C THR A 1 12.23 0.65 10.02
N ARG A 2 11.49 0.44 8.92
CA ARG A 2 10.27 1.22 8.65
C ARG A 2 9.04 0.51 9.19
N ILE A 3 8.14 1.23 9.85
CA ILE A 3 6.94 0.75 10.52
C ILE A 3 5.71 1.31 9.79
N LYS A 4 4.80 0.42 9.37
CA LYS A 4 3.52 0.78 8.75
C LYS A 4 2.38 0.40 9.69
N ILE A 5 1.44 1.33 9.92
CA ILE A 5 0.18 1.04 10.62
C ILE A 5 -0.96 0.96 9.61
N CYS A 6 -1.76 -0.12 9.62
CA CYS A 6 -2.78 -0.39 8.61
C CYS A 6 -4.21 -0.29 9.14
N GLY A 7 -5.13 0.16 8.29
CA GLY A 7 -6.56 0.25 8.59
C GLY A 7 -6.91 1.38 9.54
N VAL A 8 -6.22 2.52 9.43
CA VAL A 8 -6.53 3.74 10.19
C VAL A 8 -7.82 4.35 9.65
N THR A 9 -8.77 4.62 10.55
CA THR A 9 -10.12 5.08 10.21
C THR A 9 -10.51 6.42 10.83
N ALA A 10 -9.65 6.98 11.68
CA ALA A 10 -9.90 8.22 12.41
C ALA A 10 -8.63 9.08 12.48
N LEU A 11 -8.80 10.40 12.46
CA LEU A 11 -7.70 11.36 12.50
C LEU A 11 -6.86 11.21 13.78
N ASP A 12 -7.49 11.06 14.94
CA ASP A 12 -6.79 10.89 16.21
C ASP A 12 -5.85 9.67 16.20
N ASN A 13 -6.30 8.58 15.59
CA ASN A 13 -5.46 7.38 15.43
C ASN A 13 -4.32 7.64 14.45
N ALA A 14 -4.55 8.39 13.37
CA ALA A 14 -3.51 8.74 12.40
C ALA A 14 -2.42 9.60 13.04
N LEU A 15 -2.82 10.61 13.83
CA LEU A 15 -1.92 11.48 14.59
C LEU A 15 -1.12 10.68 15.62
N ALA A 16 -1.78 9.87 16.45
CA ALA A 16 -1.11 9.05 17.45
C ALA A 16 -0.09 8.09 16.83
N CYS A 17 -0.40 7.51 15.66
CA CYS A 17 0.54 6.65 14.94
C CYS A 17 1.75 7.44 14.41
N ALA A 18 1.54 8.64 13.88
CA ALA A 18 2.61 9.50 13.40
C ALA A 18 3.52 9.96 14.55
N GLU A 19 2.95 10.38 15.68
CA GLU A 19 3.67 10.76 16.90
C GLU A 19 4.47 9.59 17.49
N ALA A 20 3.93 8.37 17.41
CA ALA A 20 4.62 7.15 17.82
C ALA A 20 5.77 6.75 16.87
N GLY A 21 5.97 7.46 15.76
CA GLY A 21 7.06 7.24 14.82
C GLY A 21 6.75 6.24 13.70
N ALA A 22 5.47 6.06 13.33
CA ALA A 22 5.13 5.28 12.14
C ALA A 22 5.61 6.00 10.86
N ASP A 23 6.32 5.28 10.00
CA ASP A 23 6.79 5.79 8.71
C ASP A 23 5.67 5.88 7.66
N LEU A 24 4.63 5.03 7.80
CA LEU A 24 3.56 4.88 6.81
C LEU A 24 2.21 4.59 7.48
N LEU A 25 1.16 5.22 6.97
CA LEU A 25 -0.23 4.90 7.30
C LEU A 25 -0.90 4.19 6.12
N GLY A 26 -1.70 3.16 6.42
CA GLY A 26 -2.45 2.39 5.43
C GLY A 26 -3.95 2.63 5.57
N PHE A 27 -4.56 3.11 4.50
CA PHE A 27 -6.01 3.28 4.39
C PHE A 27 -6.61 2.13 3.59
N ASN A 28 -7.80 1.69 3.99
CA ASN A 28 -8.54 0.65 3.26
C ASN A 28 -9.68 1.32 2.48
N PHE A 29 -9.75 1.07 1.17
CA PHE A 29 -10.80 1.63 0.30
C PHE A 29 -11.83 0.58 -0.14
N TYR A 30 -11.76 -0.62 0.42
CA TYR A 30 -12.67 -1.70 0.09
C TYR A 30 -13.99 -1.59 0.86
N ALA A 31 -15.08 -1.35 0.14
CA ALA A 31 -16.40 -1.02 0.70
C ALA A 31 -16.94 -2.03 1.72
N ARG A 32 -16.67 -3.33 1.57
CA ARG A 32 -17.15 -4.37 2.52
C ARG A 32 -16.33 -4.45 3.80
N SER A 33 -15.20 -3.76 3.89
CA SER A 33 -14.37 -3.78 5.09
C SER A 33 -14.93 -2.83 6.17
N PRO A 34 -14.94 -3.24 7.46
CA PRO A 34 -15.27 -2.32 8.55
C PRO A 34 -14.24 -1.21 8.74
N ARG A 35 -13.07 -1.31 8.09
CA ARG A 35 -12.01 -0.31 8.12
C ARG A 35 -11.99 0.58 6.85
N CYS A 36 -13.05 0.53 6.04
CA CYS A 36 -13.16 1.31 4.82
C CYS A 36 -13.20 2.81 5.13
N VAL A 37 -12.44 3.60 4.36
CA VAL A 37 -12.47 5.08 4.39
C VAL A 37 -12.61 5.60 2.97
N THR A 38 -13.14 6.82 2.83
CA THR A 38 -13.18 7.52 1.54
C THR A 38 -11.82 8.11 1.19
N LEU A 39 -11.59 8.41 -0.09
CA LEU A 39 -10.38 9.11 -0.52
C LEU A 39 -10.24 10.48 0.16
N GLU A 40 -11.37 11.19 0.34
CA GLU A 40 -11.43 12.46 1.06
C GLU A 40 -11.02 12.31 2.53
N ALA A 41 -11.58 11.33 3.25
CA ALA A 41 -11.21 11.07 4.63
C ALA A 41 -9.74 10.67 4.77
N ALA A 42 -9.23 9.84 3.86
CA ALA A 42 -7.81 9.48 3.82
C ALA A 42 -6.90 10.69 3.60
N ARG A 43 -7.29 11.65 2.74
CA ARG A 43 -6.55 12.90 2.51
C ARG A 43 -6.53 13.78 3.75
N ALA A 44 -7.69 14.02 4.35
CA ALA A 44 -7.78 14.81 5.58
C ALA A 44 -6.90 14.23 6.71
N MET A 45 -6.88 12.89 6.85
CA MET A 45 -5.99 12.22 7.81
C MET A 45 -4.51 12.32 7.43
N ALA A 46 -4.17 12.19 6.15
CA ALA A 46 -2.80 12.30 5.67
C ALA A 46 -2.24 13.73 5.80
N GLU A 47 -3.07 14.75 5.60
CA GLU A 47 -2.71 16.16 5.79
C GLU A 47 -2.55 16.50 7.28
N GLY A 48 -3.51 16.06 8.11
CA GLY A 48 -3.44 16.25 9.56
C GLY A 48 -2.22 15.56 10.18
N ALA A 49 -1.89 14.33 9.77
CA ALA A 49 -0.69 13.61 10.22
C ALA A 49 0.60 14.06 9.51
N GLY A 50 0.51 14.59 8.30
CA GLY A 50 1.62 15.02 7.45
C GLY A 50 2.15 16.42 7.75
N SER A 51 1.49 17.17 8.65
CA SER A 51 1.98 18.47 9.15
C SER A 51 3.23 18.35 10.03
N ALA A 52 3.77 17.14 10.23
CA ALA A 52 5.17 16.92 10.60
C ALA A 52 6.07 16.95 9.35
N GLU A 53 6.08 18.07 8.62
CA GLU A 53 6.99 18.27 7.49
C GLU A 53 8.45 18.31 7.98
N GLY A 54 9.30 17.52 7.34
CA GLY A 54 10.74 17.80 7.27
C GLY A 54 11.57 17.41 8.50
N ARG A 55 11.92 16.13 8.61
CA ARG A 55 13.25 15.74 9.12
C ARG A 55 14.05 15.06 8.02
N GLU A 56 14.36 15.82 6.98
CA GLU A 56 15.56 15.57 6.19
C GLU A 56 16.77 16.03 7.02
N GLY A 57 17.67 15.09 7.29
CA GLY A 57 19.03 15.39 7.75
C GLY A 57 19.28 15.35 9.25
N ALA A 58 19.71 14.19 9.75
CA ALA A 58 20.77 14.13 10.75
C ALA A 58 21.54 12.81 10.59
N GLN A 59 22.81 12.94 10.18
CA GLN A 59 23.79 11.88 10.04
C GLN A 59 24.05 11.18 11.39
N ALA A 60 24.18 9.85 11.39
CA ALA A 60 25.19 9.07 12.12
C ALA A 60 24.72 7.62 12.33
N GLY A 61 25.54 6.65 11.93
CA GLY A 61 25.39 5.25 12.34
C GLY A 61 25.58 4.26 11.20
N ASP A 62 26.84 4.04 10.83
CA ASP A 62 27.32 2.84 10.13
C ASP A 62 26.73 1.58 10.77
N GLY A 63 25.98 0.82 9.98
CA GLY A 63 25.14 -0.30 10.41
C GLY A 63 24.21 -0.71 9.27
N GLU A 64 24.83 -1.00 8.12
CA GLU A 64 24.19 -1.35 6.84
C GLU A 64 23.43 -2.68 6.90
N GLU A 65 23.54 -3.43 8.01
CA GLU A 65 22.93 -4.74 8.21
C GLU A 65 22.10 -4.77 9.50
N ASP A 66 20.94 -5.44 9.46
CA ASP A 66 20.20 -5.73 10.67
C ASP A 66 20.82 -6.93 11.44
N PRO A 67 20.42 -7.20 12.70
CA PRO A 67 20.95 -8.33 13.49
C PRO A 67 20.76 -9.73 12.87
N LEU A 68 19.99 -9.83 11.78
CA LEU A 68 19.80 -11.07 11.01
C LEU A 68 20.67 -11.08 9.73
N GLY A 69 21.62 -10.15 9.60
CA GLY A 69 22.54 -10.06 8.46
C GLY A 69 21.84 -9.67 7.15
N ARG A 70 20.63 -9.09 7.21
CA ARG A 70 19.95 -8.62 6.01
C ARG A 70 20.49 -7.25 5.64
N PRO A 71 20.93 -7.02 4.39
CA PRO A 71 21.32 -5.70 3.95
C PRO A 71 20.09 -4.80 4.03
N ARG A 72 20.22 -3.69 4.77
CA ARG A 72 19.22 -2.62 4.76
C ARG A 72 19.24 -2.08 3.35
N ARG A 73 18.32 -2.56 2.49
CA ARG A 73 18.14 -2.02 1.15
C ARG A 73 17.79 -0.53 1.28
N SER A 74 18.80 0.32 1.24
CA SER A 74 18.76 1.65 0.65
C SER A 74 18.55 1.45 -0.86
N ARG A 75 17.38 0.92 -1.24
CA ARG A 75 16.85 1.33 -2.53
C ARG A 75 16.48 2.77 -2.30
N SER A 76 17.25 3.67 -2.91
CA SER A 76 16.76 4.95 -3.37
C SER A 76 15.38 4.69 -3.97
N LEU A 77 14.35 4.88 -3.14
CA LEU A 77 13.00 5.12 -3.60
C LEU A 77 13.12 6.55 -4.08
N ASP A 78 13.39 6.71 -5.38
CA ASP A 78 13.18 7.97 -6.06
C ASP A 78 11.77 8.42 -5.74
N GLY A 79 11.62 9.30 -4.73
CA GLY A 79 10.48 10.17 -4.47
C GLY A 79 9.07 9.58 -4.50
N ALA A 80 8.87 8.27 -4.64
CA ALA A 80 7.57 7.67 -4.83
C ALA A 80 6.91 7.50 -3.45
N ARG A 81 6.61 8.65 -2.84
CA ARG A 81 5.47 8.81 -1.95
C ARG A 81 4.29 8.16 -2.68
N VAL A 82 3.93 6.95 -2.30
CA VAL A 82 2.75 6.26 -2.86
C VAL A 82 1.55 7.06 -2.36
N GLY A 83 1.16 8.06 -3.15
CA GLY A 83 0.08 8.97 -2.84
C GLY A 83 -1.26 8.24 -2.80
N ILE A 84 -2.21 8.83 -2.11
CA ILE A 84 -3.60 8.40 -2.17
C ILE A 84 -4.08 8.67 -3.62
N PRO A 85 -4.42 7.63 -4.40
CA PRO A 85 -4.82 7.81 -5.79
C PRO A 85 -6.04 8.74 -5.91
N GLU A 86 -6.08 9.62 -6.91
CA GLU A 86 -7.26 10.47 -7.17
C GLU A 86 -8.43 9.66 -7.74
N THR A 87 -8.09 8.72 -8.61
CA THR A 87 -8.99 7.69 -9.13
C THR A 87 -8.31 6.34 -8.92
N ILE A 88 -9.11 5.30 -8.69
CA ILE A 88 -8.63 3.93 -8.94
C ILE A 88 -8.13 3.95 -10.39
N ASP A 89 -6.93 3.46 -10.65
CA ASP A 89 -6.36 3.38 -12.00
C ASP A 89 -7.19 2.35 -12.80
N VAL A 90 -8.37 2.77 -13.26
CA VAL A 90 -9.38 1.94 -13.96
C VAL A 90 -8.73 1.33 -15.19
N GLU A 91 -7.83 2.07 -15.85
CA GLU A 91 -7.06 1.58 -16.98
C GLU A 91 -6.12 0.45 -16.60
N ARG A 92 -5.34 0.59 -15.52
CA ARG A 92 -4.50 -0.51 -15.00
C ARG A 92 -5.34 -1.69 -14.53
N ALA A 93 -6.40 -1.46 -13.77
CA ALA A 93 -7.30 -2.53 -13.31
C ALA A 93 -7.89 -3.27 -14.52
N ARG A 94 -8.33 -2.55 -15.54
CA ARG A 94 -8.85 -3.13 -16.79
C ARG A 94 -7.80 -3.96 -17.52
N ARG A 95 -6.56 -3.46 -17.67
CA ARG A 95 -5.45 -4.23 -18.26
C ARG A 95 -5.21 -5.55 -17.53
N ILE A 96 -5.24 -5.53 -16.20
CA ILE A 96 -5.06 -6.74 -15.38
C ILE A 96 -6.21 -7.73 -15.60
N LEU A 97 -7.46 -7.26 -15.58
CA LEU A 97 -8.64 -8.10 -15.79
C LEU A 97 -8.68 -8.70 -17.20
N ASP A 98 -8.33 -7.92 -18.22
CA ASP A 98 -8.26 -8.38 -19.61
C ASP A 98 -7.18 -9.46 -19.78
N ASP A 99 -6.04 -9.30 -19.11
CA ASP A 99 -4.98 -10.31 -19.06
C ASP A 99 -5.43 -11.61 -18.37
N ILE A 100 -6.13 -11.52 -17.24
CA ILE A 100 -6.68 -12.67 -16.53
C ILE A 100 -7.67 -13.42 -17.42
N ARG A 101 -8.63 -12.72 -18.05
CA ARG A 101 -9.61 -13.30 -18.96
C ARG A 101 -8.96 -13.96 -20.18
N ARG A 102 -7.94 -13.32 -20.76
CA ARG A 102 -7.16 -13.89 -21.89
C ARG A 102 -6.51 -15.21 -21.49
N ARG A 103 -5.88 -15.28 -20.30
CA ARG A 103 -5.24 -16.50 -19.81
C ARG A 103 -6.26 -17.59 -19.48
N LEU A 104 -7.40 -17.24 -18.90
CA LEU A 104 -8.46 -18.21 -18.59
C LEU A 104 -9.03 -18.88 -19.86
N GLY A 105 -9.03 -18.17 -20.99
CA GLY A 105 -9.47 -18.68 -22.29
C GLY A 105 -8.53 -19.68 -22.97
N ASP A 106 -7.28 -19.84 -22.50
CA ASP A 106 -6.28 -20.72 -23.10
C ASP A 106 -6.45 -22.18 -22.60
N PRO A 107 -6.87 -23.13 -23.45
CA PRO A 107 -7.10 -24.53 -23.08
C PRO A 107 -5.82 -25.32 -22.80
N THR A 108 -4.66 -24.78 -23.17
CA THR A 108 -3.36 -25.45 -22.96
C THR A 108 -2.81 -25.25 -21.55
N ARG A 109 -3.40 -24.34 -20.77
CA ARG A 109 -2.98 -24.04 -19.41
C ARG A 109 -3.39 -25.15 -18.42
N PRO A 110 -2.57 -25.41 -17.39
CA PRO A 110 -2.91 -26.36 -16.34
C PRO A 110 -4.25 -26.03 -15.66
N SER A 111 -5.01 -27.06 -15.28
CA SER A 111 -6.30 -26.91 -14.59
C SER A 111 -6.18 -26.10 -13.31
N GLU A 112 -5.15 -26.35 -12.50
CA GLU A 112 -4.89 -25.62 -11.25
C GLU A 112 -4.71 -24.10 -11.47
N GLU A 113 -4.06 -23.70 -12.57
CA GLU A 113 -3.89 -22.28 -12.89
C GLU A 113 -5.21 -21.66 -13.35
N ARG A 114 -5.99 -22.38 -14.16
CA ARG A 114 -7.31 -21.93 -14.60
C ARG A 114 -8.25 -21.75 -13.41
N ASP A 115 -8.27 -22.69 -12.48
CA ASP A 115 -9.07 -22.63 -11.24
C ASP A 115 -8.63 -21.47 -10.33
N TYR A 116 -7.33 -21.13 -10.33
CA TYR A 116 -6.83 -19.96 -9.61
C TYR A 116 -7.30 -18.65 -10.27
N LEU A 117 -7.18 -18.55 -11.60
CA LEU A 117 -7.61 -17.37 -12.35
C LEU A 117 -9.12 -17.14 -12.28
N ASP A 118 -9.91 -18.22 -12.27
CA ASP A 118 -11.36 -18.17 -12.13
C ASP A 118 -11.77 -17.60 -10.77
N ARG A 119 -11.19 -18.14 -9.68
CA ARG A 119 -11.42 -17.63 -8.32
C ARG A 119 -11.02 -16.17 -8.14
N LEU A 120 -10.04 -15.65 -8.90
CA LEU A 120 -9.68 -14.22 -8.86
C LEU A 120 -10.77 -13.31 -9.44
N LEU A 121 -11.60 -13.82 -10.35
CA LEU A 121 -12.71 -13.07 -10.96
C LEU A 121 -14.00 -13.16 -10.13
N GLU A 122 -14.17 -14.19 -9.30
CA GLU A 122 -15.36 -14.40 -8.45
C GLU A 122 -15.35 -13.59 -7.13
N ILE A 123 -14.31 -12.81 -6.85
CA ILE A 123 -14.24 -11.95 -5.66
C ILE A 123 -15.05 -10.66 -5.90
N ASP A 124 -16.38 -10.79 -6.00
CA ASP A 124 -17.33 -9.66 -5.93
C ASP A 124 -17.80 -9.44 -4.49
#